data_AF-A0A7C9MY50-F1
#
_entry.id   AF-A0A7C9MY50-F1
#
_cell.length_a   1.000
_cell.length_b   1.000
_cell.length_c   1.000
_cell.angle_alpha   90.00
_cell.angle_beta   90.00
_cell.angle_gamma   90.00
#
_symmetry.space_group_name_H-M   'P 1'
#
loop_
_entity.id
_entity.type
_entity.pdbx_description
1 polymer ?
#
loop_
_entity_poly.entity_id
_entity_poly.type
_entity_poly.pdbx_seq_one_letter_code
_entity_poly.pdbx_strand_id
1 'polypeptide(L)'
;MHTIYLELGKKRVFANSVDWPGWSRSARTEDDAIEALLSYEERYRVVADRAGLVFEPGEIRVAEKITGNATTDFGAPALPAVLDSEPWGAAEAAKNAALMRAAWEVFDDVVGVTPEELRKGPRGGGRDRDKMVDHVVNAERAYAAKLDVRIRPAEVAEMRPRLLEVVSRPLDGDDYRWPVRYASRRIIWHVLDHVWEMEDRTER
;
A
#
# COMPACT_ATOMS: atom_id res chain seq x y z
N MET A 1 -15.33 1.68 14.25
CA MET A 1 -14.26 2.65 14.55
C MET A 1 -13.05 2.21 13.78
N HIS A 2 -12.50 3.11 12.96
CA HIS A 2 -11.42 2.85 12.05
C HIS A 2 -10.07 3.24 12.66
N THR A 3 -9.23 2.25 12.96
CA THR A 3 -7.88 2.44 13.50
C THR A 3 -6.89 2.85 12.42
N ILE A 4 -6.19 3.96 12.67
CA ILE A 4 -5.09 4.46 11.87
C ILE A 4 -3.87 4.77 12.75
N TYR A 5 -2.70 4.90 12.12
CA TYR A 5 -1.54 5.57 12.73
C TYR A 5 -1.04 6.71 11.84
N LEU A 6 -0.39 7.70 12.45
CA LEU A 6 0.23 8.81 11.72
C LEU A 6 1.74 8.65 11.67
N GLU A 7 2.33 8.76 10.48
CA GLU A 7 3.77 8.83 10.29
C GLU A 7 4.17 10.28 10.00
N LEU A 8 4.88 10.90 10.94
CA LEU A 8 5.17 12.34 11.00
C LEU A 8 6.55 12.66 10.41
N GLY A 9 6.59 13.05 9.14
CA GLY A 9 7.78 13.65 8.54
C GLY A 9 7.91 15.14 8.86
N LYS A 10 9.01 15.76 8.43
CA LYS A 10 9.22 17.22 8.53
C LYS A 10 8.41 18.01 7.50
N LYS A 11 8.07 17.39 6.38
CA LYS A 11 7.37 18.00 5.23
C LYS A 11 6.02 17.38 4.93
N ARG A 12 5.83 16.12 5.33
CA ARG A 12 4.62 15.36 5.07
C ARG A 12 4.23 14.53 6.28
N VAL A 13 2.93 14.39 6.48
CA VAL A 13 2.32 13.44 7.40
C VAL A 13 1.58 12.41 6.57
N PHE A 14 1.74 11.13 6.89
CA PHE A 14 0.91 10.05 6.35
C PHE A 14 -0.11 9.59 7.38
N ALA A 15 -1.37 9.50 6.98
CA ALA A 15 -2.39 8.75 7.70
C ALA A 15 -2.46 7.35 7.09
N ASN A 16 -2.17 6.33 7.90
CA ASN A 16 -2.06 4.95 7.46
C ASN A 16 -3.12 4.11 8.15
N SER A 17 -3.98 3.48 7.35
CA SER A 17 -4.98 2.56 7.84
C SER A 17 -4.35 1.29 8.40
N VAL A 18 -4.74 0.92 9.63
CA VAL A 18 -4.38 -0.38 10.23
C VAL A 18 -5.40 -1.43 9.80
N ASP A 19 -6.68 -1.10 9.89
CA ASP A 19 -7.75 -2.06 9.60
C ASP A 19 -7.90 -2.37 8.10
N TRP A 20 -7.49 -1.44 7.22
CA TRP A 20 -7.60 -1.56 5.77
C TRP A 20 -6.23 -1.38 5.11
N PRO A 21 -5.40 -2.44 5.13
CA PRO A 21 -4.03 -2.44 4.62
C PRO A 21 -3.85 -1.74 3.27
N GLY A 22 -2.86 -0.85 3.21
CA GLY A 22 -2.53 -0.08 2.00
C GLY A 22 -3.38 1.17 1.77
N TRP A 23 -4.52 1.34 2.46
CA TRP A 23 -5.23 2.62 2.47
C TRP A 23 -4.42 3.65 3.23
N SER A 24 -3.70 4.49 2.51
CA SER A 24 -2.81 5.48 3.10
C SER A 24 -2.71 6.70 2.20
N ARG A 25 -2.72 7.88 2.82
CA ARG A 25 -2.65 9.18 2.15
C ARG A 25 -1.78 10.14 2.93
N SER A 26 -1.18 11.10 2.23
CA SER A 26 -0.34 12.11 2.84
C SER A 26 -0.81 13.52 2.59
N ALA A 27 -0.51 14.39 3.55
CA ALA A 27 -0.65 15.82 3.43
C ALA A 27 0.45 16.52 4.23
N ARG A 28 0.33 17.84 4.46
CA ARG A 28 1.33 18.62 5.21
C ARG A 28 1.11 18.58 6.71
N THR A 29 -0.13 18.39 7.14
CA THR A 29 -0.54 18.36 8.54
C THR A 29 -1.24 17.04 8.86
N GLU A 30 -1.44 16.77 10.14
CA GLU A 30 -2.16 15.57 10.59
C GLU A 30 -3.62 15.58 10.11
N ASP A 31 -4.34 16.68 10.34
CA ASP A 31 -5.76 16.82 9.98
C ASP A 31 -5.95 16.68 8.47
N ASP A 32 -5.11 17.37 7.67
CA ASP A 32 -5.17 17.27 6.22
C ASP A 32 -4.85 15.85 5.72
N ALA A 33 -3.99 15.10 6.44
CA ALA A 33 -3.64 13.73 6.05
C ALA A 33 -4.80 12.77 6.31
N ILE A 34 -5.53 12.98 7.42
CA ILE A 34 -6.75 12.24 7.74
C ILE A 34 -7.85 12.57 6.74
N GLU A 35 -8.06 13.85 6.42
CA GLU A 35 -9.02 14.27 5.40
C GLU A 35 -8.67 13.65 4.03
N ALA A 36 -7.39 13.68 3.65
CA ALA A 36 -6.94 13.06 2.41
C ALA A 36 -7.20 11.55 2.39
N LEU A 37 -6.98 10.84 3.51
CA LEU A 37 -7.30 9.42 3.64
C LEU A 37 -8.79 9.17 3.36
N LEU A 38 -9.65 9.89 4.07
CA LEU A 38 -11.11 9.77 3.95
C LEU A 38 -11.61 10.12 2.54
N SER A 39 -10.99 11.08 1.86
CA SER A 39 -11.34 11.43 0.48
C SER A 39 -11.11 10.28 -0.52
N TYR A 40 -10.32 9.26 -0.15
CA TYR A 40 -10.02 8.07 -0.95
C TYR A 40 -10.86 6.86 -0.57
N GLU A 41 -11.88 7.01 0.29
CA GLU A 41 -12.74 5.91 0.73
C GLU A 41 -13.35 5.14 -0.45
N GLU A 42 -14.01 5.82 -1.38
CA GLU A 42 -14.66 5.17 -2.54
C GLU A 42 -13.66 4.50 -3.48
N ARG A 43 -12.45 5.04 -3.60
CA ARG A 43 -11.39 4.40 -4.40
C ARG A 43 -10.87 3.13 -3.73
N TYR A 44 -10.80 3.11 -2.39
CA TYR A 44 -10.42 1.91 -1.66
C TYR A 44 -11.56 0.88 -1.61
N ARG A 45 -12.83 1.31 -1.63
CA ARG A 45 -14.00 0.42 -1.69
C ARG A 45 -13.91 -0.59 -2.84
N VAL A 46 -13.45 -0.16 -4.01
CA VAL A 46 -13.21 -1.04 -5.18
C VAL A 46 -12.33 -2.24 -4.82
N VAL A 47 -11.26 -2.01 -4.04
CA VAL A 47 -10.32 -3.05 -3.60
C VAL A 47 -10.96 -3.97 -2.56
N ALA A 48 -11.70 -3.40 -1.61
CA ALA A 48 -12.37 -4.16 -0.57
C ALA A 48 -13.48 -5.06 -1.14
N ASP A 49 -14.30 -4.54 -2.07
CA ASP A 49 -15.33 -5.29 -2.76
C ASP A 49 -14.73 -6.43 -3.60
N ARG A 50 -13.62 -6.16 -4.32
CA ARG A 50 -12.86 -7.18 -5.05
C ARG A 50 -12.32 -8.27 -4.12
N ALA A 51 -11.90 -7.91 -2.92
CA ALA A 51 -11.47 -8.84 -1.89
C ALA A 51 -12.64 -9.60 -1.22
N GLY A 52 -13.89 -9.30 -1.57
CA GLY A 52 -15.09 -9.91 -0.97
C GLY A 52 -15.34 -9.47 0.47
N LEU A 53 -14.89 -8.26 0.84
CA LEU A 53 -14.96 -7.74 2.20
C LEU A 53 -16.00 -6.61 2.28
N VAL A 54 -16.81 -6.62 3.34
CA VAL A 54 -17.72 -5.51 3.65
C VAL A 54 -16.92 -4.31 4.13
N PHE A 55 -16.91 -3.21 3.37
CA PHE A 55 -16.11 -2.02 3.65
C PHE A 55 -16.91 -0.94 4.38
N GLU A 56 -16.83 -0.97 5.71
CA GLU A 56 -17.48 0.00 6.61
C GLU A 56 -16.48 0.47 7.68
N PRO A 57 -15.55 1.38 7.34
CA PRO A 57 -14.47 1.78 8.27
C PRO A 57 -15.01 2.46 9.54
N GLY A 58 -16.04 3.31 9.41
CA GLY A 58 -16.59 4.11 10.51
C GLY A 58 -15.63 5.22 10.98
N GLU A 59 -15.88 5.78 12.17
CA GLU A 59 -15.13 6.95 12.67
C GLU A 59 -13.65 6.67 12.94
N ILE A 60 -12.78 7.62 12.59
CA ILE A 60 -11.33 7.52 12.74
C ILE A 60 -10.91 7.50 14.22
N ARG A 61 -9.97 6.60 14.53
CA ARG A 61 -9.20 6.55 15.77
C ARG A 61 -7.72 6.51 15.44
N VAL A 62 -7.00 7.54 15.85
CA VAL A 62 -5.53 7.54 15.82
C VAL A 62 -5.00 6.70 16.99
N ALA A 63 -4.44 5.54 16.71
CA ALA A 63 -3.88 4.65 17.73
C ALA A 63 -2.44 5.00 18.10
N GLU A 64 -1.65 5.50 17.14
CA GLU A 64 -0.24 5.79 17.33
C GLU A 64 0.21 6.93 16.40
N LYS A 65 1.25 7.66 16.83
CA LYS A 65 2.00 8.59 15.99
C LYS A 65 3.48 8.22 16.04
N ILE A 66 4.10 8.02 14.88
CA ILE A 66 5.52 7.67 14.75
C ILE A 66 6.29 8.76 14.03
N THR A 67 7.57 8.91 14.35
CA THR A 67 8.46 9.86 13.66
C THR A 67 8.90 9.28 12.32
N GLY A 68 8.52 9.94 11.22
CA GLY A 68 8.94 9.60 9.86
C GLY A 68 10.39 9.97 9.56
N ASN A 69 10.84 9.63 8.35
CA ASN A 69 12.20 9.91 7.87
C ASN A 69 12.19 10.59 6.48
N ALA A 70 13.36 10.66 5.84
CA ALA A 70 13.50 11.29 4.53
C ALA A 70 12.60 10.64 3.44
N THR A 71 12.25 9.37 3.57
CA THR A 71 11.31 8.66 2.66
C THR A 71 9.88 9.14 2.88
N THR A 72 9.47 9.34 4.13
CA THR A 72 8.19 9.99 4.48
C THR A 72 8.10 11.37 3.84
N ASP A 73 9.14 12.18 4.00
CA ASP A 73 9.22 13.53 3.44
C ASP A 73 9.25 13.55 1.92
N PHE A 74 9.78 12.49 1.31
CA PHE A 74 9.75 12.30 -0.14
C PHE A 74 8.34 11.97 -0.66
N GLY A 75 7.49 11.38 0.18
CA GLY A 75 6.12 11.04 -0.16
C GLY A 75 5.84 9.55 -0.21
N ALA A 76 6.42 8.76 0.70
CA ALA A 76 6.08 7.35 0.84
C ALA A 76 6.12 6.91 2.31
N PRO A 77 5.20 6.05 2.80
CA PRO A 77 5.26 5.47 4.15
C PRO A 77 6.59 4.74 4.35
N ALA A 78 7.29 4.95 5.46
CA ALA A 78 8.70 4.57 5.54
C ALA A 78 9.03 3.60 6.66
N LEU A 79 8.23 3.59 7.72
CA LEU A 79 8.58 2.92 8.96
C LEU A 79 7.45 2.04 9.48
N PRO A 80 7.79 0.88 10.06
CA PRO A 80 6.83 0.10 10.82
C PRO A 80 6.40 0.89 12.07
N ALA A 81 5.12 0.83 12.39
CA ALA A 81 4.55 1.31 13.65
C ALA A 81 4.73 0.24 14.75
N VAL A 82 4.57 0.60 16.03
CA VAL A 82 4.70 -0.38 17.13
C VAL A 82 3.67 -1.50 16.98
N LEU A 83 2.45 -1.16 16.55
CA LEU A 83 1.36 -2.11 16.25
C LEU A 83 1.72 -3.16 15.19
N ASP A 84 2.79 -2.96 14.40
CA ASP A 84 3.23 -3.95 13.42
C ASP A 84 3.89 -5.18 14.02
N SER A 85 4.26 -5.10 15.30
CA SER A 85 4.82 -6.23 16.04
C SER A 85 3.75 -7.11 16.71
N GLU A 86 2.47 -6.73 16.61
CA GLU A 86 1.38 -7.51 17.21
C GLU A 86 1.18 -8.86 16.50
N PRO A 87 0.78 -9.93 17.22
CA PRO A 87 0.53 -11.24 16.63
C PRO A 87 -0.35 -11.18 15.39
N TRP A 88 0.03 -11.88 14.33
CA TRP A 88 -0.66 -11.91 13.04
C TRP A 88 -1.59 -13.12 13.01
N GLY A 89 -2.86 -12.91 13.39
CA GLY A 89 -3.84 -13.99 13.51
C GLY A 89 -4.33 -14.52 12.16
N ALA A 90 -4.95 -15.71 12.17
CA ALA A 90 -5.42 -16.37 10.94
C ALA A 90 -6.45 -15.55 10.14
N ALA A 91 -7.41 -14.90 10.81
CA ALA A 91 -8.41 -14.07 10.15
C ALA A 91 -7.77 -12.83 9.49
N GLU A 92 -6.77 -12.24 10.15
CA GLU A 92 -6.05 -11.08 9.63
C GLU A 92 -5.14 -11.45 8.46
N ALA A 93 -4.44 -12.60 8.56
CA ALA A 93 -3.65 -13.15 7.46
C ALA A 93 -4.50 -13.38 6.22
N ALA A 94 -5.69 -13.99 6.39
CA ALA A 94 -6.64 -14.20 5.31
C ALA A 94 -7.14 -12.88 4.70
N LYS A 95 -7.51 -11.91 5.55
CA LYS A 95 -7.95 -10.57 5.11
C LYS A 95 -6.86 -9.86 4.30
N ASN A 96 -5.62 -9.84 4.80
CA ASN A 96 -4.50 -9.17 4.15
C ASN A 96 -4.12 -9.84 2.82
N ALA A 97 -4.11 -11.18 2.78
CA ALA A 97 -3.88 -11.91 1.54
C ALA A 97 -4.97 -11.63 0.49
N ALA A 98 -6.24 -11.52 0.90
CA ALA A 98 -7.34 -11.16 0.01
C ALA A 98 -7.20 -9.72 -0.54
N LEU A 99 -6.89 -8.75 0.33
CA LEU A 99 -6.66 -7.35 -0.08
C LEU A 99 -5.43 -7.19 -0.99
N MET A 100 -4.34 -7.91 -0.70
CA MET A 100 -3.14 -7.87 -1.54
C MET A 100 -3.41 -8.43 -2.93
N ARG A 101 -4.13 -9.55 -3.02
CA ARG A 101 -4.57 -10.10 -4.30
C ARG A 101 -5.47 -9.12 -5.06
N ALA A 102 -6.47 -8.56 -4.38
CA ALA A 102 -7.39 -7.60 -4.98
C ALA A 102 -6.68 -6.35 -5.50
N ALA A 103 -5.70 -5.81 -4.75
CA ALA A 103 -4.91 -4.67 -5.20
C ALA A 103 -4.13 -4.94 -6.48
N TRP A 104 -3.54 -6.14 -6.61
CA TRP A 104 -2.86 -6.57 -7.83
C TRP A 104 -3.82 -6.76 -9.01
N GLU A 105 -4.99 -7.35 -8.78
CA GLU A 105 -6.00 -7.52 -9.83
C GLU A 105 -6.53 -6.16 -10.32
N VAL A 106 -6.80 -5.23 -9.41
CA VAL A 106 -7.19 -3.85 -9.75
C VAL A 106 -6.07 -3.14 -10.51
N PHE A 107 -4.81 -3.34 -10.11
CA PHE A 107 -3.67 -2.79 -10.83
C PHE A 107 -3.57 -3.34 -12.26
N ASP A 108 -3.71 -4.64 -12.44
CA ASP A 108 -3.65 -5.27 -13.77
C ASP A 108 -4.81 -4.77 -14.67
N ASP A 109 -6.02 -4.64 -14.11
CA ASP A 109 -7.20 -4.09 -14.82
C ASP A 109 -6.94 -2.65 -15.28
N VAL A 110 -6.43 -1.80 -14.38
CA VAL A 110 -6.15 -0.39 -14.66
C VAL A 110 -5.03 -0.26 -15.69
N VAL A 111 -3.95 -1.04 -15.58
CA VAL A 111 -2.89 -1.10 -16.61
C VAL A 111 -3.48 -1.49 -17.97
N GLY A 112 -4.41 -2.43 -18.01
CA GLY A 112 -5.05 -2.92 -19.24
C GLY A 112 -5.84 -1.85 -20.00
N VAL A 113 -6.39 -0.84 -19.29
CA VAL A 113 -7.16 0.25 -19.90
C VAL A 113 -6.40 1.59 -19.99
N THR A 114 -5.28 1.70 -19.28
CA THR A 114 -4.46 2.92 -19.25
C THR A 114 -3.71 3.10 -20.59
N PRO A 115 -3.73 4.28 -21.21
CA PRO A 115 -2.94 4.56 -22.41
C PRO A 115 -1.43 4.51 -22.09
N GLU A 116 -0.60 4.23 -23.10
CA GLU A 116 0.85 4.18 -22.91
C GLU A 116 1.40 5.51 -22.38
N GLU A 117 1.03 6.61 -23.04
CA GLU A 117 1.42 7.97 -22.64
C GLU A 117 0.39 8.58 -21.69
N LEU A 118 0.88 9.12 -20.57
CA LEU A 118 0.06 9.77 -19.56
C LEU A 118 0.37 11.26 -19.45
N ARG A 119 -0.64 12.05 -19.07
CA ARG A 119 -0.48 13.48 -18.81
C ARG A 119 0.69 13.71 -17.85
N LYS A 120 1.59 14.64 -18.20
CA LYS A 120 2.72 15.00 -17.35
C LYS A 120 2.33 16.03 -16.31
N GLY A 121 3.01 16.01 -15.17
CA GLY A 121 2.83 17.01 -14.13
C GLY A 121 3.34 18.41 -14.53
N PRO A 122 3.11 19.45 -13.71
CA PRO A 122 3.43 20.85 -14.05
C PRO A 122 4.88 21.14 -14.45
N ARG A 123 5.82 20.25 -14.10
CA ARG A 123 7.25 20.37 -14.42
C ARG A 123 7.72 19.32 -15.45
N GLY A 124 6.79 18.74 -16.21
CA GLY A 124 7.08 17.69 -17.20
C GLY A 124 7.41 16.31 -16.60
N GLY A 125 7.34 16.16 -15.27
CA GLY A 125 7.60 14.89 -14.58
C GLY A 125 6.42 13.90 -14.66
N GLY A 126 6.70 12.64 -14.32
CA GLY A 126 5.72 11.55 -14.31
C GLY A 126 6.11 10.41 -15.25
N ARG A 127 6.04 9.17 -14.75
CA ARG A 127 6.29 7.98 -15.55
C ARG A 127 5.12 7.70 -16.49
N ASP A 128 5.40 7.16 -17.66
CA ASP A 128 4.37 6.58 -18.52
C ASP A 128 4.01 5.18 -18.01
N ARG A 129 2.88 4.64 -18.48
CA ARG A 129 2.27 3.41 -17.93
C ARG A 129 3.30 2.29 -17.76
N ASP A 130 4.04 1.96 -18.82
CA ASP A 130 4.96 0.82 -18.79
C ASP A 130 6.14 1.07 -17.84
N LYS A 131 6.59 2.32 -17.70
CA LYS A 131 7.61 2.71 -16.71
C LYS A 131 7.09 2.64 -15.28
N MET A 132 5.79 2.82 -15.05
CA MET A 132 5.16 2.61 -13.74
C MET A 132 5.07 1.12 -13.42
N VAL A 133 4.66 0.30 -14.39
CA VAL A 133 4.64 -1.17 -14.26
C VAL A 133 6.04 -1.69 -13.91
N ASP A 134 7.07 -1.30 -14.66
CA ASP A 134 8.46 -1.66 -14.36
C ASP A 134 8.89 -1.21 -12.96
N HIS A 135 8.45 -0.02 -12.54
CA HIS A 135 8.77 0.50 -11.22
C HIS A 135 8.12 -0.31 -10.10
N VAL A 136 6.84 -0.65 -10.23
CA VAL A 136 6.11 -1.50 -9.27
C VAL A 136 6.79 -2.85 -9.16
N VAL A 137 7.02 -3.54 -10.28
CA VAL A 137 7.68 -4.86 -10.30
C VAL A 137 9.05 -4.82 -9.65
N ASN A 138 9.89 -3.83 -9.99
CA ASN A 138 11.24 -3.74 -9.42
C ASN A 138 11.24 -3.39 -7.93
N ALA A 139 10.31 -2.55 -7.47
CA ALA A 139 10.18 -2.20 -6.06
C ALA A 139 9.66 -3.38 -5.24
N GLU A 140 8.62 -4.09 -5.72
CA GLU A 140 8.07 -5.26 -5.04
C GLU A 140 9.10 -6.36 -4.89
N ARG A 141 10.01 -6.56 -5.85
CA ARG A 141 11.14 -7.50 -5.69
C ARG A 141 12.03 -7.13 -4.50
N ALA A 142 12.26 -5.84 -4.27
CA ALA A 142 13.03 -5.37 -3.13
C ALA A 142 12.27 -5.52 -1.80
N TYR A 143 10.94 -5.40 -1.83
CA TYR A 143 10.07 -5.61 -0.66
C TYR A 143 9.90 -7.10 -0.32
N ALA A 144 9.73 -7.95 -1.32
CA ALA A 144 9.69 -9.41 -1.18
C ALA A 144 10.95 -9.95 -0.50
N ALA A 145 12.12 -9.40 -0.84
CA ALA A 145 13.36 -9.75 -0.16
C ALA A 145 13.42 -9.37 1.33
N LYS A 146 12.53 -8.47 1.81
CA LYS A 146 12.39 -8.16 3.25
C LYS A 146 11.61 -9.22 4.01
N LEU A 147 10.81 -10.02 3.30
CA LEU A 147 10.08 -11.19 3.78
C LEU A 147 10.79 -12.50 3.36
N ASP A 148 12.09 -12.44 3.11
CA ASP A 148 12.93 -13.55 2.64
C ASP A 148 12.49 -14.22 1.32
N VAL A 149 11.59 -13.59 0.57
CA VAL A 149 11.17 -14.01 -0.76
C VAL A 149 12.11 -13.42 -1.81
N ARG A 150 13.14 -14.17 -2.20
CA ARG A 150 14.10 -13.74 -3.24
C ARG A 150 13.60 -14.12 -4.63
N ILE A 151 13.45 -13.12 -5.49
CA ILE A 151 12.96 -13.28 -6.88
C ILE A 151 14.03 -12.84 -7.88
N ARG A 152 14.49 -13.77 -8.72
CA ARG A 152 15.35 -13.45 -9.86
C ARG A 152 14.54 -12.75 -10.97
N PRO A 153 15.16 -11.94 -11.84
CA PRO A 153 14.43 -11.24 -12.90
C PRO A 153 13.60 -12.17 -13.81
N ALA A 154 14.10 -13.38 -14.08
CA ALA A 154 13.39 -14.38 -14.88
C ALA A 154 12.21 -15.06 -14.16
N GLU A 155 12.02 -14.82 -12.86
CA GLU A 155 11.03 -15.48 -12.00
C GLU A 155 9.96 -14.49 -11.49
N VAL A 156 9.81 -13.33 -12.13
CA VAL A 156 8.88 -12.28 -11.67
C VAL A 156 7.45 -12.80 -11.52
N ALA A 157 7.01 -13.71 -12.37
CA ALA A 157 5.68 -14.34 -12.28
C ALA A 157 5.45 -15.08 -10.94
N GLU A 158 6.50 -15.59 -10.31
CA GLU A 158 6.43 -16.31 -9.03
C GLU A 158 6.39 -15.38 -7.81
N MET A 159 6.56 -14.06 -8.00
CA MET A 159 6.63 -13.10 -6.90
C MET A 159 5.32 -13.01 -6.12
N ARG A 160 4.19 -12.81 -6.82
CA ARG A 160 2.87 -12.66 -6.19
C ARG A 160 2.44 -13.95 -5.46
N PRO A 161 2.52 -15.16 -6.06
CA PRO A 161 2.23 -16.40 -5.34
C PRO A 161 3.07 -16.60 -4.07
N ARG A 162 4.39 -16.36 -4.15
CA ARG A 162 5.28 -16.53 -3.00
C ARG A 162 5.05 -15.51 -1.88
N LEU A 163 4.73 -14.27 -2.23
CA LEU A 163 4.31 -13.27 -1.24
C LEU A 163 3.02 -13.70 -0.54
N LEU A 164 2.03 -14.21 -1.30
CA LEU A 164 0.79 -14.73 -0.73
C LEU A 164 1.01 -15.91 0.22
N GLU A 165 1.95 -16.80 -0.09
CA GLU A 165 2.33 -17.88 0.82
C GLU A 165 2.84 -17.38 2.17
N VAL A 166 3.53 -16.24 2.21
CA VAL A 166 4.02 -15.63 3.45
C VAL A 166 2.87 -14.93 4.19
N VAL A 167 2.17 -14.00 3.53
CA VAL A 167 1.18 -13.14 4.22
C VAL A 167 -0.08 -13.88 4.65
N SER A 168 -0.37 -15.06 4.08
CA SER A 168 -1.53 -15.89 4.44
C SER A 168 -1.32 -16.79 5.66
N ARG A 169 -0.10 -16.87 6.20
CA ARG A 169 0.21 -17.70 7.37
C ARG A 169 0.01 -16.91 8.65
N PRO A 170 -0.68 -17.44 9.67
CA PRO A 170 -0.67 -16.86 11.00
C PRO A 170 0.76 -16.87 11.57
N LEU A 171 1.16 -15.80 12.25
CA LEU A 171 2.48 -15.66 12.88
C LEU A 171 2.32 -15.15 14.32
N ASP A 172 3.01 -15.78 15.26
CA ASP A 172 3.12 -15.29 16.64
C ASP A 172 4.43 -14.51 16.79
N GLY A 173 4.44 -13.34 16.15
CA GLY A 173 5.66 -12.60 15.84
C GLY A 173 6.40 -13.17 14.62
N ASP A 174 7.26 -12.35 14.01
CA ASP A 174 8.10 -12.75 12.89
C ASP A 174 9.51 -12.14 13.00
N ASP A 175 10.51 -12.89 12.54
CA ASP A 175 11.91 -12.46 12.50
C ASP A 175 12.29 -11.88 11.12
N TYR A 176 11.29 -11.52 10.30
CA TYR A 176 11.56 -10.93 9.00
C TYR A 176 12.24 -9.57 9.18
N ARG A 177 12.96 -9.15 8.15
CA ARG A 177 13.60 -7.83 8.18
C ARG A 177 12.56 -6.72 8.32
N TRP A 178 11.36 -6.93 7.79
CA TRP A 178 10.18 -6.10 7.97
C TRP A 178 9.07 -6.94 8.59
N PRO A 179 8.39 -6.45 9.65
CA PRO A 179 7.19 -7.12 10.15
C PRO A 179 6.19 -7.37 9.04
N VAL A 180 5.54 -8.54 9.03
CA VAL A 180 4.63 -8.93 7.95
C VAL A 180 3.48 -7.94 7.76
N ARG A 181 2.98 -7.36 8.87
CA ARG A 181 1.95 -6.29 8.89
C ARG A 181 2.42 -5.08 8.08
N TYR A 182 3.61 -4.58 8.39
CA TYR A 182 4.20 -3.42 7.70
C TYR A 182 4.46 -3.73 6.22
N ALA A 183 5.07 -4.88 5.92
CA ALA A 183 5.36 -5.27 4.55
C ALA A 183 4.08 -5.38 3.70
N SER A 184 3.02 -5.97 4.26
CA SER A 184 1.71 -6.09 3.59
C SER A 184 1.14 -4.71 3.28
N ARG A 185 1.08 -3.81 4.26
CA ARG A 185 0.60 -2.44 4.03
C ARG A 185 1.45 -1.69 3.02
N ARG A 186 2.78 -1.85 3.08
CA ARG A 186 3.71 -1.18 2.17
C ARG A 186 3.54 -1.63 0.72
N ILE A 187 3.40 -2.93 0.49
CA ILE A 187 3.18 -3.50 -0.85
C ILE A 187 1.83 -3.03 -1.40
N ILE A 188 0.74 -3.20 -0.62
CA ILE A 188 -0.60 -2.82 -1.07
C ILE A 188 -0.67 -1.31 -1.36
N TRP A 189 -0.15 -0.47 -0.46
CA TRP A 189 -0.10 0.98 -0.69
C TRP A 189 0.66 1.31 -1.97
N HIS A 190 1.83 0.70 -2.21
CA HIS A 190 2.66 1.05 -3.37
C HIS A 190 1.93 0.71 -4.68
N VAL A 191 1.25 -0.43 -4.74
CA VAL A 191 0.42 -0.80 -5.88
C VAL A 191 -0.73 0.19 -6.07
N LEU A 192 -1.50 0.49 -5.02
CA LEU A 192 -2.66 1.36 -5.09
C LEU A 192 -2.30 2.82 -5.39
N ASP A 193 -1.16 3.32 -4.90
CA ASP A 193 -0.66 4.65 -5.22
C ASP A 193 -0.42 4.78 -6.73
N HIS A 194 0.13 3.75 -7.39
CA HIS A 194 0.28 3.73 -8.85
C HIS A 194 -1.04 3.52 -9.59
N VAL A 195 -1.99 2.76 -9.04
CA VAL A 195 -3.37 2.69 -9.57
C VAL A 195 -3.96 4.09 -9.66
N TRP A 196 -3.99 4.79 -8.53
CA TRP A 196 -4.58 6.11 -8.44
C TRP A 196 -3.79 7.15 -9.25
N GLU A 197 -2.47 7.03 -9.35
CA GLU A 197 -1.65 7.89 -10.22
C GLU A 197 -2.04 7.71 -11.71
N MET A 198 -2.28 6.47 -12.15
CA MET A 198 -2.71 6.19 -13.54
C MET A 198 -4.11 6.73 -13.82
N GLU A 199 -5.06 6.51 -12.90
CA GLU A 199 -6.43 7.05 -13.00
C GLU A 199 -6.42 8.58 -13.10
N ASP A 200 -5.77 9.25 -12.13
CA ASP A 200 -5.70 10.70 -12.04
C ASP A 200 -5.11 11.32 -13.31
N ARG A 201 -4.13 10.66 -13.93
CA ARG A 201 -3.42 11.15 -15.12
C ARG A 201 -4.08 10.75 -16.44
N THR A 202 -5.09 9.87 -16.39
CA THR A 202 -5.92 9.47 -17.54
C THR A 202 -7.19 10.32 -17.61
N GLU A 203 -7.78 10.67 -16.47
CA GLU A 203 -8.97 11.53 -16.37
C GLU A 203 -8.71 12.94 -16.93
N ARG A 204 -9.71 13.53 -17.60
CA ARG A 204 -9.64 14.86 -18.23
C ARG A 204 -10.07 15.97 -17.30
#